data_AF-A0A0U5JTP9-F1
#
_entry.id   AF-A0A0U5JTP9-F1
#
_cell.length_a   1.000
_cell.length_b   1.000
_cell.length_c   1.000
_cell.angle_alpha   90.00
_cell.angle_beta   90.00
_cell.angle_gamma   90.00
#
_symmetry.space_group_name_H-M   'P 1'
#
loop_
_entity.id
_entity.type
_entity.pdbx_description
1 polymer ?
#
loop_
_entity_poly.entity_id
_entity_poly.type
_entity_poly.pdbx_seq_one_letter_code
_entity_poly.pdbx_strand_id
1 'polypeptide(L)'
;MYQNCTTGQLQLALQYELKVASDHIVNLINDFVNSIPNEVLLDAGDHNKKTDRPAAHLGILLKAILYGYSRRQFSGRKIELMMQKNLPMMWLVQQQTFSYHTINSFITSEKTAQLLKRIFIQFTGKLHELGLISQDALFIDGTKIEADANKYSFVWRRSTEKHQAKIEEHVGELYDELVENNIKSTIEKEEAKTIQGVETITDQLEKEVDQLDRMIENEPKIIKGGSQNKQKRRRIKKYVRKLKEDYLPRLKKYREQMATFGDRNSYAKTDHDATFMRIKEDPMLNGQLKPGYNLQIATNHQFVIDYDIFSNPTDTRTLVPFLKQMACREMFETIVADAGYESEYNYTILIDEFNSISRY
;
A
#
# COMPACT_ATOMS: atom_id res chain seq x y z
N MET A 1 12.14 -9.01 -61.22
CA MET A 1 10.93 -8.16 -61.06
C MET A 1 11.00 -7.57 -59.67
N TYR A 2 11.11 -6.24 -59.55
CA TYR A 2 11.03 -5.58 -58.25
C TYR A 2 9.55 -5.39 -57.89
N GLN A 3 9.16 -5.70 -56.64
CA GLN A 3 7.87 -5.28 -56.12
C GLN A 3 7.85 -3.76 -56.06
N ASN A 4 6.93 -3.13 -56.79
CA ASN A 4 6.68 -1.70 -56.67
C ASN A 4 6.06 -1.45 -55.28
N CYS A 5 6.86 -0.96 -54.34
CA CYS A 5 6.41 -0.55 -53.01
C CYS A 5 5.78 0.86 -53.07
N THR A 6 4.62 1.00 -53.69
CA THR A 6 3.82 2.24 -53.59
C THR A 6 3.12 2.29 -52.24
N THR A 7 3.80 2.89 -51.25
CA THR A 7 3.19 3.17 -49.94
C THR A 7 2.34 4.44 -50.06
N GLY A 8 1.03 4.37 -49.82
CA GLY A 8 0.14 5.55 -49.80
C GLY A 8 -0.95 5.62 -50.89
N GLN A 9 -1.13 4.61 -51.74
CA GLN A 9 -2.33 4.50 -52.58
C GLN A 9 -3.52 3.97 -51.76
N LEU A 10 -4.67 4.64 -51.87
CA LEU A 10 -5.96 4.17 -51.32
C LEU A 10 -6.36 2.86 -52.01
N GLN A 11 -6.11 1.75 -51.34
CA GLN A 11 -6.60 0.42 -51.75
C GLN A 11 -7.77 0.03 -50.83
N LEU A 12 -8.91 -0.31 -51.43
CA LEU A 12 -10.05 -0.86 -50.69
C LEU A 12 -9.80 -2.36 -50.47
N ALA A 13 -9.10 -2.71 -49.39
CA ALA A 13 -8.95 -4.09 -48.95
C ALA A 13 -10.07 -4.44 -47.96
N LEU A 14 -11.05 -5.22 -48.40
CA LEU A 14 -12.08 -5.79 -47.51
C LEU A 14 -11.47 -6.99 -46.76
N GLN A 15 -10.88 -6.72 -45.59
CA GLN A 15 -10.47 -7.77 -44.65
C GLN A 15 -11.68 -8.22 -43.83
N TYR A 16 -12.25 -9.37 -44.16
CA TYR A 16 -13.42 -9.93 -43.48
C TYR A 16 -13.10 -10.59 -42.13
N GLU A 17 -11.85 -10.99 -41.89
CA GLU A 17 -11.44 -11.66 -40.65
C GLU A 17 -10.02 -11.24 -40.27
N LEU A 18 -9.86 -10.78 -39.03
CA LEU A 18 -8.54 -10.53 -38.44
C LEU A 18 -8.01 -11.89 -37.95
N LYS A 19 -7.06 -12.48 -38.69
CA LYS A 19 -6.49 -13.79 -38.35
C LYS A 19 -5.19 -13.62 -37.57
N VAL A 20 -5.12 -14.30 -36.44
CA VAL A 20 -3.89 -14.44 -35.64
C VAL A 20 -3.39 -15.87 -35.87
N ALA A 21 -2.07 -16.05 -35.95
CA ALA A 21 -1.47 -17.38 -36.07
C ALA A 21 -1.85 -18.27 -34.87
N SER A 22 -2.05 -19.56 -35.09
CA SER A 22 -2.52 -20.50 -34.05
C SER A 22 -1.54 -20.66 -32.89
N ASP A 23 -0.25 -20.49 -33.15
CA ASP A 23 0.87 -20.54 -32.20
C ASP A 23 1.10 -19.23 -31.45
N HIS A 24 0.34 -18.17 -31.75
CA HIS A 24 0.53 -16.88 -31.10
C HIS A 24 0.03 -16.90 -29.64
N ILE A 25 0.79 -16.29 -28.73
CA ILE A 25 0.49 -16.18 -27.28
C ILE A 25 -0.91 -15.64 -26.95
N VAL A 26 -1.50 -14.90 -27.89
CA VAL A 26 -2.85 -14.31 -27.75
C VAL A 26 -3.92 -15.39 -27.64
N ASN A 27 -3.76 -16.54 -28.31
CA ASN A 27 -4.69 -17.66 -28.18
C ASN A 27 -4.59 -18.26 -26.77
N LEU A 28 -3.38 -18.48 -26.27
CA LEU A 28 -3.16 -18.95 -24.90
C LEU A 28 -3.80 -18.01 -23.86
N ILE A 29 -3.59 -16.70 -23.99
CA ILE A 29 -4.20 -15.70 -23.09
C ILE A 29 -5.72 -15.72 -23.20
N ASN A 30 -6.26 -15.80 -24.42
CA ASN A 30 -7.69 -15.86 -24.65
C ASN A 30 -8.31 -17.12 -24.01
N ASP A 31 -7.71 -18.28 -24.24
CA ASP A 31 -8.20 -19.57 -23.75
C ASP A 31 -8.12 -19.65 -22.24
N PHE A 32 -7.01 -19.17 -21.64
CA PHE A 32 -6.88 -19.07 -20.20
C PHE A 32 -7.95 -18.16 -19.60
N VAL A 33 -8.10 -16.93 -20.10
CA VAL A 33 -9.10 -16.01 -19.53
C VAL A 33 -10.53 -16.51 -19.73
N ASN A 34 -10.83 -17.18 -20.85
CA ASN A 34 -12.15 -17.78 -21.08
C ASN A 34 -12.41 -19.03 -20.22
N SER A 35 -11.36 -19.69 -19.73
CA SER A 35 -11.49 -20.83 -18.80
C SER A 35 -11.87 -20.40 -17.38
N ILE A 36 -11.67 -19.13 -17.02
CA ILE A 36 -11.99 -18.62 -15.69
C ILE A 36 -13.52 -18.49 -15.56
N PRO A 37 -14.14 -19.06 -14.52
CA PRO A 37 -15.58 -18.94 -14.32
C PRO A 37 -16.02 -17.48 -14.24
N ASN A 38 -17.12 -17.15 -14.92
CA ASN A 38 -17.68 -15.79 -14.90
C ASN A 38 -18.03 -15.33 -13.48
N GLU A 39 -18.38 -16.25 -12.58
CA GLU A 39 -18.62 -15.95 -11.17
C GLU A 39 -17.38 -15.33 -10.52
N VAL A 40 -16.17 -15.85 -10.78
CA VAL A 40 -14.92 -15.29 -10.25
C VAL A 40 -14.67 -13.89 -10.79
N LEU A 41 -14.98 -13.65 -12.07
CA LEU A 41 -14.82 -12.35 -12.72
C LEU A 41 -15.88 -11.33 -12.30
N LEU A 42 -17.11 -11.76 -12.01
CA LEU A 42 -18.25 -10.90 -11.68
C LEU A 42 -18.38 -10.63 -10.17
N ASP A 43 -17.96 -11.56 -9.31
CA ASP A 43 -17.99 -11.41 -7.85
C ASP A 43 -17.02 -10.33 -7.35
N ALA A 44 -15.96 -10.03 -8.14
CA ALA A 44 -15.10 -8.86 -7.93
C ALA A 44 -15.74 -7.52 -8.33
N GLY A 45 -16.91 -7.55 -8.98
CA GLY A 45 -17.57 -6.40 -9.59
C GLY A 45 -18.94 -6.11 -8.99
N ASP A 46 -19.00 -5.14 -8.07
CA ASP A 46 -20.25 -4.50 -7.65
C ASP A 46 -20.73 -3.50 -8.73
N HIS A 47 -20.75 -3.96 -9.99
CA HIS A 47 -21.16 -3.20 -11.17
C HIS A 47 -22.59 -3.51 -11.59
N ASN A 48 -23.31 -4.35 -10.83
CA ASN A 48 -24.75 -4.54 -10.94
C ASN A 48 -25.54 -3.54 -10.08
N LYS A 49 -25.09 -2.28 -9.99
CA LYS A 49 -26.08 -1.21 -9.78
C LYS A 49 -26.90 -1.15 -11.06
N LYS A 50 -28.22 -1.38 -10.94
CA LYS A 50 -29.24 -1.41 -12.02
C LYS A 50 -29.24 -0.22 -13.01
N THR A 51 -28.30 0.72 -12.91
CA THR A 51 -28.28 2.02 -13.60
C THR A 51 -26.98 2.34 -14.34
N ASP A 52 -25.95 1.50 -14.37
CA ASP A 52 -24.68 1.78 -15.09
C ASP A 52 -24.26 0.70 -16.10
N ARG A 53 -23.36 1.09 -17.03
CA ARG A 53 -22.90 0.29 -18.20
C ARG A 53 -22.43 -1.13 -17.81
N PRO A 54 -22.70 -2.16 -18.64
CA PRO A 54 -22.57 -3.56 -18.28
C PRO A 54 -21.13 -4.03 -17.97
N ALA A 55 -21.02 -5.01 -17.07
CA ALA A 55 -19.78 -5.63 -16.54
C ALA A 55 -18.97 -6.48 -17.55
N ALA A 56 -19.22 -6.35 -18.86
CA ALA A 56 -18.53 -7.09 -19.93
C ALA A 56 -17.05 -6.68 -20.15
N HIS A 57 -16.53 -5.76 -19.34
CA HIS A 57 -15.23 -5.13 -19.54
C HIS A 57 -14.06 -5.80 -18.79
N LEU A 58 -14.31 -6.59 -17.74
CA LEU A 58 -13.24 -7.10 -16.86
C LEU A 58 -12.36 -8.15 -17.54
N GLY A 59 -12.95 -9.16 -18.18
CA GLY A 59 -12.19 -10.18 -18.92
C GLY A 59 -11.40 -9.60 -20.10
N ILE A 60 -11.95 -8.58 -20.77
CA ILE A 60 -11.28 -7.90 -21.89
C ILE A 60 -10.10 -7.06 -21.39
N LEU A 61 -10.28 -6.32 -20.29
CA LEU A 61 -9.21 -5.57 -19.64
C LEU A 61 -8.10 -6.51 -19.13
N LEU A 62 -8.46 -7.66 -18.53
CA LEU A 62 -7.51 -8.66 -18.09
C LEU A 62 -6.69 -9.21 -19.25
N LYS A 63 -7.35 -9.60 -20.36
CA LYS A 63 -6.68 -10.04 -21.59
C LYS A 63 -5.70 -8.98 -22.10
N ALA A 64 -6.12 -7.72 -22.13
CA ALA A 64 -5.29 -6.61 -22.59
C ALA A 64 -4.04 -6.42 -21.71
N ILE A 65 -4.21 -6.51 -20.39
CA ILE A 65 -3.11 -6.36 -19.42
C ILE A 65 -2.13 -7.52 -19.54
N LEU A 66 -2.62 -8.77 -19.53
CA LEU A 66 -1.78 -9.95 -19.68
C LEU A 66 -0.97 -9.90 -20.99
N TYR A 67 -1.61 -9.53 -22.09
CA TYR A 67 -0.90 -9.40 -23.37
C TYR A 67 0.10 -8.23 -23.37
N GLY A 68 -0.26 -7.07 -22.83
CA GLY A 68 0.64 -5.93 -22.67
C GLY A 68 1.89 -6.30 -21.86
N TYR A 69 1.70 -6.97 -20.73
CA TYR A 69 2.78 -7.36 -19.82
C TYR A 69 3.68 -8.44 -20.42
N SER A 70 3.11 -9.40 -21.17
CA SER A 70 3.90 -10.38 -21.94
C SER A 70 4.85 -9.73 -22.96
N ARG A 71 4.52 -8.51 -23.42
CA ARG A 71 5.33 -7.69 -24.33
C ARG A 71 6.14 -6.60 -23.61
N ARG A 72 6.27 -6.70 -22.28
CA ARG A 72 6.97 -5.72 -21.41
C ARG A 72 6.41 -4.30 -21.51
N GLN A 73 5.10 -4.16 -21.78
CA GLN A 73 4.40 -2.87 -21.80
C GLN A 73 3.51 -2.73 -20.57
N PHE A 74 4.02 -2.04 -19.56
CA PHE A 74 3.32 -1.85 -18.28
C PHE A 74 2.52 -0.54 -18.19
N SER A 75 2.80 0.43 -19.07
CA SER A 75 2.15 1.74 -19.05
C SER A 75 0.75 1.66 -19.66
N GLY A 76 -0.28 2.08 -18.90
CA GLY A 76 -1.67 2.14 -19.37
C GLY A 76 -1.83 2.88 -20.70
N ARG A 77 -1.12 4.00 -20.91
CA ARG A 77 -1.12 4.74 -22.20
C ARG A 77 -0.57 3.93 -23.38
N LYS A 78 0.42 3.07 -23.12
CA LYS A 78 1.00 2.21 -24.16
C LYS A 78 0.06 1.04 -24.45
N ILE A 79 -0.60 0.50 -23.43
CA ILE A 79 -1.63 -0.54 -23.59
C ILE A 79 -2.81 0.01 -24.39
N GLU A 80 -3.29 1.22 -24.08
CA GLU A 80 -4.31 1.93 -24.87
C GLU A 80 -3.88 2.09 -26.33
N LEU A 81 -2.63 2.51 -26.57
CA LEU A 81 -2.09 2.61 -27.93
C LEU A 81 -2.01 1.24 -28.63
N MET A 82 -1.66 0.17 -27.90
CA MET A 82 -1.66 -1.19 -28.43
C MET A 82 -3.06 -1.65 -28.84
N MET A 83 -4.10 -1.30 -28.07
CA MET A 83 -5.49 -1.61 -28.43
C MET A 83 -5.91 -0.98 -29.76
N GLN A 84 -5.30 0.15 -30.14
CA GLN A 84 -5.62 0.85 -31.38
C GLN A 84 -4.75 0.41 -32.58
N LYS A 85 -3.49 0.03 -32.33
CA LYS A 85 -2.48 -0.15 -33.39
C LYS A 85 -1.96 -1.57 -33.55
N ASN A 86 -2.09 -2.43 -32.54
CA ASN A 86 -1.53 -3.77 -32.56
C ASN A 86 -2.61 -4.78 -32.97
N LEU A 87 -2.44 -5.38 -34.16
CA LEU A 87 -3.40 -6.35 -34.72
C LEU A 87 -3.74 -7.50 -33.74
N PRO A 88 -2.76 -8.21 -33.12
CA PRO A 88 -3.09 -9.23 -32.13
C PRO A 88 -3.86 -8.70 -30.90
N MET A 89 -3.54 -7.50 -30.40
CA MET A 89 -4.30 -6.88 -29.32
C MET A 89 -5.73 -6.59 -29.75
N MET A 90 -5.91 -5.99 -30.93
CA MET A 90 -7.24 -5.67 -31.49
C MET A 90 -8.10 -6.92 -31.63
N TRP A 91 -7.52 -8.04 -32.05
CA TRP A 91 -8.21 -9.33 -32.07
C TRP A 91 -8.63 -9.78 -30.66
N LEU A 92 -7.68 -9.76 -29.72
CA LEU A 92 -7.86 -10.25 -28.35
C LEU A 92 -8.96 -9.49 -27.60
N VAL A 93 -9.04 -8.18 -27.83
CA VAL A 93 -10.01 -7.29 -27.19
C VAL A 93 -11.25 -7.02 -28.04
N GLN A 94 -11.43 -7.77 -29.13
CA GLN A 94 -12.56 -7.64 -30.05
C GLN A 94 -12.80 -6.20 -30.54
N GLN A 95 -11.71 -5.49 -30.85
CA GLN A 95 -11.69 -4.09 -31.28
C GLN A 95 -12.26 -3.08 -30.27
N GLN A 96 -12.50 -3.49 -29.02
CA GLN A 96 -12.87 -2.57 -27.96
C GLN A 96 -11.67 -1.74 -27.52
N THR A 97 -11.88 -0.46 -27.27
CA THR A 97 -10.82 0.43 -26.79
C THR A 97 -11.21 1.02 -25.44
N PHE A 98 -10.23 1.09 -24.55
CA PHE A 98 -10.40 1.66 -23.22
C PHE A 98 -9.38 2.77 -23.00
N SER A 99 -9.78 3.80 -22.25
CA SER A 99 -8.86 4.87 -21.89
C SER A 99 -7.80 4.37 -20.90
N TYR A 100 -6.61 4.97 -20.91
CA TYR A 100 -5.59 4.64 -19.91
C TYR A 100 -6.07 4.82 -18.46
N HIS A 101 -7.02 5.74 -18.21
CA HIS A 101 -7.61 5.92 -16.89
C HIS A 101 -8.39 4.69 -16.45
N THR A 102 -9.19 4.08 -17.33
CA THR A 102 -9.92 2.84 -17.05
C THR A 102 -8.97 1.69 -16.77
N ILE A 103 -7.91 1.55 -17.59
CA ILE A 103 -6.90 0.50 -17.43
C ILE A 103 -6.17 0.65 -16.09
N ASN A 104 -5.70 1.86 -15.76
CA ASN A 104 -4.99 2.10 -14.51
C ASN A 104 -5.89 1.94 -13.29
N SER A 105 -7.13 2.43 -13.37
CA SER A 105 -8.13 2.25 -12.30
C SER A 105 -8.38 0.76 -12.03
N PHE A 106 -8.48 -0.05 -13.09
CA PHE A 106 -8.61 -1.49 -12.95
C PHE A 106 -7.38 -2.11 -12.27
N ILE A 107 -6.16 -1.73 -12.65
CA ILE A 107 -4.92 -2.27 -12.04
C ILE A 107 -4.80 -1.89 -10.56
N THR A 108 -5.12 -0.65 -10.20
CA THR A 108 -4.94 -0.12 -8.84
C THR A 108 -6.07 -0.49 -7.88
N SER A 109 -7.20 -1.00 -8.37
CA SER A 109 -8.32 -1.31 -7.49
C SER A 109 -8.00 -2.51 -6.58
N GLU A 110 -8.36 -2.37 -5.30
CA GLU A 110 -8.19 -3.43 -4.29
C GLU A 110 -8.95 -4.71 -4.67
N LYS A 111 -10.10 -4.55 -5.35
CA LYS A 111 -10.90 -5.68 -5.86
C LYS A 111 -10.16 -6.47 -6.93
N THR A 112 -9.43 -5.80 -7.82
CA THR A 112 -8.58 -6.48 -8.81
C THR A 112 -7.44 -7.24 -8.13
N ALA A 113 -6.87 -6.72 -7.04
CA ALA A 113 -5.85 -7.45 -6.29
C ALA A 113 -6.41 -8.76 -5.70
N GLN A 114 -7.62 -8.74 -5.14
CA GLN A 114 -8.32 -9.94 -4.67
C GLN A 114 -8.66 -10.90 -5.81
N LEU A 115 -9.14 -10.36 -6.94
CA LEU A 115 -9.40 -11.12 -8.16
C LEU A 115 -8.14 -11.83 -8.65
N LEU A 116 -7.01 -11.14 -8.65
CA LEU A 116 -5.74 -11.67 -9.15
C LEU A 116 -5.26 -12.86 -8.29
N LYS A 117 -5.45 -12.82 -6.96
CA LYS A 117 -5.22 -14.00 -6.10
C LYS A 117 -6.08 -15.19 -6.52
N ARG A 118 -7.37 -14.98 -6.82
CA ARG A 118 -8.26 -16.04 -7.32
C ARG A 118 -7.85 -16.55 -8.70
N ILE A 119 -7.41 -15.67 -9.60
CA ILE A 119 -6.89 -16.04 -10.93
C ILE A 119 -5.62 -16.90 -10.80
N PHE A 120 -4.74 -16.61 -9.84
CA PHE A 120 -3.56 -17.44 -9.57
C PHE A 120 -3.94 -18.86 -9.14
N ILE A 121 -5.01 -19.04 -8.35
CA ILE A 121 -5.53 -20.38 -8.01
C ILE A 121 -6.01 -21.13 -9.27
N GLN A 122 -6.74 -20.44 -10.15
CA GLN A 122 -7.18 -21.05 -11.41
C GLN A 122 -6.00 -21.39 -12.34
N PHE A 123 -5.00 -20.51 -12.38
CA PHE A 123 -3.77 -20.73 -13.15
C PHE A 123 -3.02 -21.96 -12.66
N THR A 124 -2.81 -22.09 -11.36
CA THR A 124 -2.12 -23.23 -10.74
C THR A 124 -2.90 -24.54 -10.93
N GLY A 125 -4.23 -24.51 -10.77
CA GLY A 125 -5.10 -25.63 -11.11
C GLY A 125 -4.96 -26.04 -12.58
N LYS A 126 -4.88 -25.08 -13.50
CA LYS A 126 -4.71 -25.39 -14.92
C LYS A 126 -3.35 -25.98 -15.25
N LEU A 127 -2.29 -25.48 -14.62
CA LEU A 127 -0.95 -26.05 -14.75
C LEU A 127 -0.90 -27.49 -14.25
N HIS A 128 -1.64 -27.79 -13.18
CA HIS A 128 -1.77 -29.14 -12.65
C HIS A 128 -2.49 -30.07 -13.62
N GLU A 129 -3.63 -29.65 -14.19
CA GLU A 129 -4.36 -30.42 -15.22
C GLU A 129 -3.50 -30.76 -16.44
N LEU A 130 -2.60 -29.84 -16.81
CA LEU A 130 -1.68 -30.03 -17.93
C LEU A 130 -0.42 -30.84 -17.56
N GLY A 131 -0.27 -31.25 -16.29
CA GLY A 131 0.89 -31.98 -15.80
C GLY A 131 2.20 -31.17 -15.82
N LEU A 132 2.10 -29.84 -15.78
CA LEU A 132 3.26 -28.93 -15.85
C LEU A 132 3.89 -28.64 -14.48
N ILE A 133 3.15 -28.87 -13.41
CA ILE A 133 3.63 -28.75 -12.01
C ILE A 133 3.53 -30.10 -11.31
N SER A 134 4.47 -30.36 -10.40
CA SER A 134 4.51 -31.55 -9.54
C SER A 134 3.99 -31.22 -8.14
N GLN A 135 3.45 -32.20 -7.44
CA GLN A 135 2.98 -32.06 -6.06
C GLN A 135 4.10 -32.29 -5.03
N ASP A 136 5.34 -32.51 -5.48
CA ASP A 136 6.43 -32.98 -4.64
C ASP A 136 7.00 -31.86 -3.74
N ALA A 137 7.44 -30.75 -4.35
CA ALA A 137 8.16 -29.69 -3.65
C ALA A 137 7.74 -28.30 -4.10
N LEU A 138 7.56 -27.41 -3.12
CA LEU A 138 7.34 -25.98 -3.30
C LEU A 138 8.61 -25.22 -2.93
N PHE A 139 9.15 -24.42 -3.85
CA PHE A 139 10.36 -23.64 -3.63
C PHE A 139 9.99 -22.18 -3.33
N ILE A 140 10.43 -21.67 -2.20
CA ILE A 140 10.16 -20.30 -1.74
C ILE A 140 11.47 -19.51 -1.72
N ASP A 141 11.44 -18.35 -2.38
CA ASP A 141 12.55 -17.40 -2.38
C ASP A 141 12.03 -15.96 -2.23
N GLY A 142 12.87 -15.13 -1.64
CA GLY A 142 12.58 -13.76 -1.25
C GLY A 142 13.47 -12.78 -1.99
N THR A 143 12.87 -11.76 -2.60
CA THR A 143 13.61 -10.68 -3.24
C THR A 143 13.08 -9.32 -2.79
N LYS A 144 14.01 -8.39 -2.58
CA LYS A 144 13.69 -7.03 -2.12
C LYS A 144 13.65 -6.12 -3.33
N ILE A 145 12.50 -5.47 -3.54
CA ILE A 145 12.27 -4.56 -4.66
C ILE A 145 12.29 -3.13 -4.13
N GLU A 146 13.08 -2.26 -4.77
CA GLU A 146 13.12 -0.84 -4.44
C GLU A 146 11.80 -0.17 -4.83
N ALA A 147 11.20 0.57 -3.90
CA ALA A 147 9.99 1.33 -4.15
C ALA A 147 10.30 2.60 -4.96
N ASP A 148 9.37 3.05 -5.79
CA ASP A 148 9.45 4.36 -6.46
C ASP A 148 9.08 5.48 -5.47
N ALA A 149 9.97 5.70 -4.51
CA ALA A 149 9.78 6.62 -3.40
C ALA A 149 11.02 7.47 -3.15
N ASN A 150 10.85 8.60 -2.46
CA ASN A 150 11.99 9.44 -2.11
C ASN A 150 12.91 8.73 -1.11
N LYS A 151 14.13 8.40 -1.57
CA LYS A 151 15.15 7.64 -0.84
C LYS A 151 15.60 8.29 0.47
N TYR A 152 15.41 9.60 0.63
CA TYR A 152 15.91 10.38 1.76
C TYR A 152 14.83 10.82 2.75
N SER A 153 13.57 10.43 2.53
CA SER A 153 12.44 10.92 3.32
C SER A 153 11.74 9.79 4.05
N PHE A 154 12.09 9.61 5.32
CA PHE A 154 11.60 8.53 6.18
C PHE A 154 11.01 9.01 7.49
N VAL A 155 10.23 8.14 8.10
CA VAL A 155 9.74 8.27 9.48
C VAL A 155 10.10 6.98 10.23
N TRP A 156 10.71 7.12 11.41
CA TRP A 156 11.13 6.00 12.26
C TRP A 156 10.27 5.94 13.51
N ARG A 157 9.73 4.76 13.82
CA ARG A 157 8.87 4.53 14.98
C ARG A 157 9.54 4.98 16.28
N ARG A 158 10.76 4.51 16.53
CA ARG A 158 11.54 4.86 17.74
C ARG A 158 11.78 6.36 17.90
N SER A 159 11.98 7.08 16.79
CA SER A 159 12.16 8.53 16.81
C SER A 159 10.85 9.22 17.16
N THR A 160 9.76 8.80 16.51
CA THR A 160 8.41 9.32 16.78
C THR A 160 8.00 9.06 18.23
N GLU A 161 8.19 7.86 18.77
CA GLU A 161 7.91 7.52 20.18
C GLU A 161 8.70 8.41 21.14
N LYS A 162 10.01 8.58 20.90
CA LYS A 162 10.85 9.46 21.71
C LYS A 162 10.37 10.92 21.68
N HIS A 163 9.98 11.41 20.52
CA HIS A 163 9.49 12.78 20.38
C HIS A 163 8.09 12.97 20.96
N GLN A 164 7.24 11.95 20.87
CA GLN A 164 5.92 11.94 21.49
C GLN A 164 6.04 11.98 23.02
N ALA A 165 6.83 11.09 23.61
CA ALA A 165 7.06 11.08 25.06
C ALA A 165 7.61 12.42 25.58
N LYS A 166 8.51 13.06 24.83
CA LYS A 166 8.98 14.41 25.16
C LYS A 166 7.85 15.43 25.16
N ILE A 167 6.95 15.43 24.18
CA ILE A 167 5.83 16.39 24.18
C ILE A 167 4.90 16.13 25.35
N GLU A 168 4.61 14.86 25.66
CA GLU A 168 3.79 14.50 26.82
C GLU A 168 4.41 14.98 28.14
N GLU A 169 5.74 14.92 28.27
CA GLU A 169 6.48 15.51 29.39
C GLU A 169 6.32 17.04 29.44
N HIS A 170 6.53 17.75 28.33
CA HIS A 170 6.38 19.20 28.28
C HIS A 170 4.93 19.66 28.50
N VAL A 171 3.94 18.86 28.11
CA VAL A 171 2.53 19.10 28.42
C VAL A 171 2.29 18.92 29.91
N GLY A 172 2.89 17.91 30.53
CA GLY A 172 2.87 17.71 31.98
C GLY A 172 3.49 18.87 32.76
N GLU A 173 4.65 19.38 32.33
CA GLU A 173 5.28 20.57 32.92
C GLU A 173 4.39 21.82 32.78
N LEU A 174 3.80 22.02 31.60
CA LEU A 174 2.90 23.15 31.37
C LEU A 174 1.62 23.03 32.22
N TYR A 175 1.13 21.81 32.45
CA TYR A 175 0.03 21.56 33.37
C TYR A 175 0.41 21.96 34.81
N ASP A 176 1.59 21.55 35.29
CA ASP A 176 2.06 21.94 36.62
C ASP A 176 2.19 23.47 36.75
N GLU A 177 2.72 24.15 35.72
CA GLU A 177 2.76 25.61 35.67
C GLU A 177 1.36 26.24 35.73
N LEU A 178 0.36 25.66 35.07
CA LEU A 178 -1.03 26.17 35.12
C LEU A 178 -1.61 26.03 36.53
N VAL A 179 -1.37 24.91 37.19
CA VAL A 179 -1.81 24.66 38.58
C VAL A 179 -1.15 25.64 39.54
N GLU A 180 0.17 25.83 39.47
CA GLU A 180 0.90 26.80 40.30
C GLU A 180 0.40 28.23 40.12
N ASN A 181 -0.06 28.58 38.91
CA ASN A 181 -0.59 29.91 38.60
C ASN A 181 -2.08 30.08 38.96
N ASN A 182 -2.66 29.15 39.73
CA ASN A 182 -4.06 29.13 40.16
C ASN A 182 -5.06 29.17 38.98
N ILE A 183 -4.68 28.60 37.84
CA ILE A 183 -5.60 28.35 36.73
C ILE A 183 -6.16 26.95 36.99
N LYS A 184 -7.43 26.86 37.43
CA LYS A 184 -8.05 25.58 37.80
C LYS A 184 -8.17 24.69 36.58
N SER A 185 -7.28 23.71 36.44
CA SER A 185 -7.49 22.58 35.53
C SER A 185 -8.37 21.54 36.24
N THR A 186 -9.55 21.26 35.68
CA THR A 186 -10.52 20.28 36.22
C THR A 186 -10.11 18.83 35.95
N ILE A 187 -9.00 18.62 35.26
CA ILE A 187 -8.62 17.36 34.61
C ILE A 187 -7.35 16.82 35.29
N GLU A 188 -7.24 15.51 35.45
CA GLU A 188 -6.04 14.88 36.01
C GLU A 188 -4.82 15.04 35.09
N LYS A 189 -3.62 15.04 35.67
CA LYS A 189 -2.35 15.25 34.94
C LYS A 189 -2.13 14.21 33.82
N GLU A 190 -2.56 12.97 34.01
CA GLU A 190 -2.43 11.94 32.99
C GLU A 190 -3.41 12.15 31.82
N GLU A 191 -4.64 12.57 32.11
CA GLU A 191 -5.62 12.92 31.09
C GLU A 191 -5.18 14.16 30.28
N ALA A 192 -4.50 15.12 30.92
CA ALA A 192 -3.95 16.31 30.28
C ALA A 192 -2.91 16.03 29.18
N LYS A 193 -2.19 14.90 29.26
CA LYS A 193 -1.20 14.49 28.24
C LYS A 193 -1.84 13.98 26.95
N THR A 194 -3.11 13.61 27.00
CA THR A 194 -3.84 13.11 25.82
C THR A 194 -4.23 14.26 24.89
N ILE A 195 -4.49 13.95 23.61
CA ILE A 195 -4.99 14.94 22.64
C ILE A 195 -6.26 15.62 23.16
N GLN A 196 -7.19 14.84 23.74
CA GLN A 196 -8.44 15.35 24.30
C GLN A 196 -8.19 16.25 25.52
N GLY A 197 -7.23 15.89 26.37
CA GLY A 197 -6.79 16.72 27.49
C GLY A 197 -6.21 18.05 27.05
N VAL A 198 -5.35 18.04 26.03
CA VAL A 198 -4.76 19.26 25.47
C VAL A 198 -5.84 20.15 24.84
N GLU A 199 -6.81 19.58 24.12
CA GLU A 199 -7.93 20.35 23.54
C GLU A 199 -8.79 21.00 24.63
N THR A 200 -9.17 20.23 25.65
CA THR A 200 -9.99 20.73 26.75
C THR A 200 -9.28 21.80 27.58
N ILE A 201 -7.98 21.66 27.84
CA ILE A 201 -7.16 22.70 28.49
C ILE A 201 -7.09 23.95 27.60
N THR A 202 -6.90 23.78 26.29
CA THR A 202 -6.83 24.91 25.35
C THR A 202 -8.16 25.68 25.35
N ASP A 203 -9.29 24.99 25.29
CA ASP A 203 -10.63 25.59 25.32
C ASP A 203 -10.93 26.31 26.65
N GLN A 204 -10.49 25.74 27.78
CA GLN A 204 -10.62 26.38 29.09
C GLN A 204 -9.82 27.68 29.16
N LEU A 205 -8.57 27.66 28.70
CA LEU A 205 -7.71 28.84 28.67
C LEU A 205 -8.23 29.90 27.70
N GLU A 206 -8.81 29.52 26.55
CA GLU A 206 -9.46 30.46 25.64
C GLU A 206 -10.67 31.14 26.29
N LYS A 207 -11.53 30.38 27.00
CA LYS A 207 -12.64 30.96 27.77
C LYS A 207 -12.16 31.92 28.87
N GLU A 208 -11.06 31.60 29.55
CA GLU A 208 -10.47 32.52 30.54
C GLU A 208 -9.93 33.80 29.89
N VAL A 209 -9.32 33.70 28.70
CA VAL A 209 -8.88 34.87 27.92
C VAL A 209 -10.06 35.76 27.56
N ASP A 210 -11.19 35.19 27.12
CA ASP A 210 -12.40 35.92 26.77
C ASP A 210 -13.01 36.62 28.00
N GLN A 211 -13.03 35.95 29.15
CA GLN A 211 -13.48 36.56 30.40
C GLN A 211 -12.58 37.73 30.81
N LEU A 212 -11.26 37.58 30.70
CA LEU A 212 -10.31 38.65 30.98
C LEU A 212 -10.46 39.82 29.99
N ASP A 213 -10.75 39.55 28.72
CA ASP A 213 -11.00 40.61 27.73
C ASP A 213 -12.24 41.44 28.09
N ARG A 214 -13.34 40.82 28.52
CA ARG A 214 -14.53 41.52 29.04
C ARG A 214 -14.25 42.32 30.32
N MET A 215 -13.41 41.80 31.21
CA MET A 215 -13.02 42.53 32.43
C MET A 215 -12.18 43.76 32.10
N ILE A 216 -11.25 43.65 31.14
CA ILE A 216 -10.39 44.74 30.68
C ILE A 216 -11.20 45.86 30.00
N GLU A 217 -12.27 45.54 29.29
CA GLU A 217 -13.17 46.56 28.70
C GLU A 217 -13.81 47.47 29.77
N ASN A 218 -14.08 46.92 30.95
CA ASN A 218 -14.68 47.63 32.07
C ASN A 218 -13.64 48.30 33.00
N GLU A 219 -12.35 48.21 32.70
CA GLU A 219 -11.29 48.84 33.51
C GLU A 219 -11.14 50.36 33.23
N PRO A 220 -10.79 51.17 34.24
CA PRO A 220 -10.49 52.58 34.02
C PRO A 220 -9.24 52.76 33.13
N LYS A 221 -9.27 53.75 32.23
CA LYS A 221 -8.23 53.96 31.19
C LYS A 221 -6.82 54.24 31.75
N ILE A 222 -6.69 54.73 32.99
CA ILE A 222 -5.41 55.03 33.64
C ILE A 222 -5.37 54.29 34.99
N ILE A 223 -4.52 53.27 35.08
CA ILE A 223 -4.30 52.47 36.29
C ILE A 223 -2.87 52.69 36.76
N LYS A 224 -2.68 53.25 37.97
CA LYS A 224 -1.34 53.37 38.59
C LYS A 224 -0.81 51.96 38.89
N GLY A 225 0.35 51.62 38.31
CA GLY A 225 0.97 50.29 38.42
C GLY A 225 0.66 49.31 37.26
N GLY A 226 -0.17 49.72 36.29
CA GLY A 226 -0.56 48.89 35.15
C GLY A 226 -1.69 47.90 35.45
N SER A 227 -2.36 47.39 34.41
CA SER A 227 -3.46 46.43 34.54
C SER A 227 -2.92 45.01 34.82
N GLN A 228 -3.23 44.46 35.99
CA GLN A 228 -2.93 43.07 36.34
C GLN A 228 -3.65 42.08 35.41
N ASN A 229 -4.87 42.40 34.96
CA ASN A 229 -5.63 41.58 34.03
C ASN A 229 -4.96 41.52 32.65
N LYS A 230 -4.39 42.63 32.17
CA LYS A 230 -3.58 42.63 30.93
C LYS A 230 -2.33 41.76 31.07
N GLN A 231 -1.68 41.74 32.23
CA GLN A 231 -0.53 40.86 32.48
C GLN A 231 -0.93 39.38 32.51
N LYS A 232 -1.99 39.04 33.26
CA LYS A 232 -2.53 37.66 33.32
C LYS A 232 -2.97 37.17 31.94
N ARG A 233 -3.68 37.99 31.18
CA ARG A 233 -4.09 37.68 29.81
C ARG A 233 -2.91 37.38 28.89
N ARG A 234 -1.83 38.18 28.95
CA ARG A 234 -0.62 37.95 28.14
C ARG A 234 0.02 36.59 28.45
N ARG A 235 0.06 36.20 29.73
CA ARG A 235 0.56 34.89 30.17
C ARG A 235 -0.33 33.75 29.64
N ILE A 236 -1.64 33.84 29.80
CA ILE A 236 -2.57 32.80 29.33
C ILE A 236 -2.54 32.68 27.80
N LYS A 237 -2.53 33.81 27.07
CA LYS A 237 -2.38 33.78 25.60
C LYS A 237 -1.09 33.11 25.14
N LYS A 238 0.01 33.24 25.89
CA LYS A 238 1.26 32.52 25.60
C LYS A 238 1.07 31.00 25.71
N TYR A 239 0.36 30.53 26.74
CA TYR A 239 0.06 29.11 26.93
C TYR A 239 -0.88 28.57 25.85
N VAL A 240 -1.98 29.27 25.56
CA VAL A 240 -2.92 28.92 24.47
C VAL A 240 -2.17 28.79 23.15
N ARG A 241 -1.31 29.77 22.84
CA ARG A 241 -0.51 29.73 21.60
C ARG A 241 0.39 28.50 21.55
N LYS A 242 1.08 28.17 22.64
CA LYS A 242 1.97 26.99 22.72
C LYS A 242 1.19 25.69 22.51
N LEU A 243 0.03 25.55 23.15
CA LEU A 243 -0.82 24.38 23.03
C LEU A 243 -1.40 24.23 21.63
N LYS A 244 -1.94 25.31 21.05
CA LYS A 244 -2.65 25.31 19.77
C LYS A 244 -1.72 25.26 18.55
N GLU A 245 -0.59 25.97 18.58
CA GLU A 245 0.32 26.07 17.44
C GLU A 245 1.43 25.01 17.44
N ASP A 246 1.85 24.47 18.60
CA ASP A 246 2.99 23.52 18.70
C ASP A 246 2.53 22.14 19.19
N TYR A 247 1.98 22.04 20.40
CA TYR A 247 1.76 20.73 21.04
C TYR A 247 0.63 19.92 20.40
N LEU A 248 -0.54 20.53 20.19
CA LEU A 248 -1.70 19.85 19.62
C LEU A 248 -1.46 19.34 18.19
N PRO A 249 -0.92 20.14 17.25
CA PRO A 249 -0.62 19.64 15.90
C PRO A 249 0.40 18.50 15.91
N ARG A 250 1.39 18.55 16.80
CA ARG A 250 2.43 17.50 16.88
C ARG A 250 1.91 16.22 17.50
N LEU A 251 1.06 16.28 18.52
CA LEU A 251 0.40 15.09 19.08
C LEU A 251 -0.50 14.41 18.03
N LYS A 252 -1.30 15.19 17.28
CA LYS A 252 -2.12 14.66 16.17
C LYS A 252 -1.25 14.00 15.11
N LYS A 253 -0.18 14.68 14.70
CA LYS A 253 0.80 14.12 13.76
C LYS A 253 1.40 12.80 14.25
N TYR A 254 1.83 12.71 15.51
CA TYR A 254 2.43 11.48 16.02
C TYR A 254 1.41 10.34 16.12
N ARG A 255 0.15 10.63 16.46
CA ARG A 255 -0.94 9.65 16.40
C ARG A 255 -1.15 9.11 14.99
N GLU A 256 -1.19 9.98 13.99
CA GLU A 256 -1.29 9.57 12.57
C GLU A 256 -0.09 8.72 12.17
N GLN A 257 1.13 9.12 12.53
CA GLN A 257 2.34 8.34 12.26
C GLN A 257 2.30 6.96 12.91
N MET A 258 1.82 6.85 14.16
CA MET A 258 1.64 5.57 14.85
C MET A 258 0.60 4.67 14.17
N ALA A 259 -0.50 5.25 13.70
CA ALA A 259 -1.49 4.52 12.91
C ALA A 259 -0.89 4.01 11.58
N THR A 260 -0.08 4.83 10.90
CA THR A 260 0.64 4.42 9.69
C THR A 260 1.67 3.33 9.99
N PHE A 261 2.36 3.37 11.14
CA PHE A 261 3.31 2.31 11.49
C PHE A 261 2.64 0.95 11.66
N GLY A 262 1.49 0.82 12.32
CA GLY A 262 0.97 -0.51 12.67
C GLY A 262 2.07 -1.34 13.37
N ASP A 263 2.48 -2.46 12.77
CA ASP A 263 3.51 -3.37 13.31
C ASP A 263 4.94 -3.09 12.82
N ARG A 264 5.12 -2.21 11.82
CA ARG A 264 6.44 -1.92 11.23
C ARG A 264 7.20 -0.83 11.99
N ASN A 265 8.50 -0.78 11.74
CA ASN A 265 9.44 0.14 12.40
C ASN A 265 9.71 1.44 11.62
N SER A 266 9.41 1.46 10.32
CA SER A 266 9.68 2.60 9.43
C SER A 266 8.70 2.63 8.26
N TYR A 267 8.53 3.79 7.64
CA TYR A 267 7.85 3.92 6.34
C TYR A 267 8.36 5.15 5.56
N ALA A 268 8.14 5.17 4.24
CA ALA A 268 8.52 6.30 3.39
C ALA A 268 7.44 7.40 3.34
N LYS A 269 7.87 8.67 3.27
CA LYS A 269 6.89 9.77 3.28
C LYS A 269 6.10 9.92 1.99
N THR A 270 6.63 9.43 0.86
CA THR A 270 5.97 9.52 -0.45
C THR A 270 5.18 8.27 -0.79
N ASP A 271 5.66 7.12 -0.33
CA ASP A 271 4.98 5.83 -0.44
C ASP A 271 4.84 5.27 0.98
N HIS A 272 3.63 5.39 1.53
CA HIS A 272 3.39 5.00 2.91
C HIS A 272 3.39 3.49 3.09
N ASP A 273 3.35 2.65 2.06
CA ASP A 273 3.37 1.19 2.23
C ASP A 273 4.82 0.64 2.20
N ALA A 274 5.73 1.36 1.55
CA ALA A 274 7.13 1.02 1.48
C ALA A 274 7.85 1.13 2.84
N THR A 275 8.66 0.13 3.15
CA THR A 275 9.43 0.03 4.41
C THR A 275 10.92 0.14 4.12
N PHE A 276 11.70 0.72 5.04
CA PHE A 276 13.15 0.84 4.81
C PHE A 276 13.85 -0.48 5.07
N MET A 277 14.53 -0.99 4.04
CA MET A 277 15.24 -2.26 4.07
C MET A 277 16.58 -2.16 3.34
N ARG A 278 17.47 -3.11 3.61
CA ARG A 278 18.75 -3.22 2.91
C ARG A 278 18.53 -3.95 1.59
N ILE A 279 18.90 -3.33 0.48
CA ILE A 279 18.74 -3.88 -0.87
C ILE A 279 20.10 -4.40 -1.36
N LYS A 280 20.09 -5.49 -2.15
CA LYS A 280 21.31 -6.07 -2.75
C LYS A 280 22.02 -5.05 -3.66
N GLU A 281 21.24 -4.32 -4.45
CA GLU A 281 21.73 -3.23 -5.30
C GLU A 281 22.04 -1.98 -4.47
N ASP A 282 23.30 -1.89 -4.04
CA ASP A 282 23.87 -0.74 -3.35
C ASP A 282 25.01 -0.13 -4.18
N PRO A 283 24.70 0.72 -5.18
CA PRO A 283 25.72 1.33 -6.04
C PRO A 283 26.73 2.20 -5.27
N MET A 284 26.35 2.67 -4.08
CA MET A 284 27.17 3.53 -3.24
C MET A 284 27.98 2.74 -2.19
N LEU A 285 27.76 1.43 -2.08
CA LEU A 285 28.38 0.51 -1.10
C LEU A 285 28.36 1.05 0.34
N ASN A 286 27.37 1.86 0.67
CA ASN A 286 27.28 2.54 1.97
C ASN A 286 26.34 1.82 2.94
N GLY A 287 25.73 0.71 2.53
CA GLY A 287 24.76 -0.06 3.32
C GLY A 287 23.49 0.70 3.63
N GLN A 288 23.19 1.78 2.89
CA GLN A 288 22.06 2.64 3.19
C GLN A 288 20.74 1.91 2.95
N LEU A 289 19.84 2.04 3.93
CA LEU A 289 18.49 1.51 3.80
C LEU A 289 17.72 2.32 2.78
N LYS A 290 16.99 1.62 1.93
CA LYS A 290 16.15 2.22 0.89
C LYS A 290 14.70 1.79 1.12
N PRO A 291 13.73 2.63 0.72
CA PRO A 291 12.33 2.23 0.76
C PRO A 291 12.13 1.07 -0.22
N GLY A 292 11.48 0.01 0.23
CA GLY A 292 11.25 -1.16 -0.58
C GLY A 292 10.19 -2.07 -0.02
N TYR A 293 10.03 -3.16 -0.76
CA TYR A 293 9.07 -4.22 -0.51
C TYR A 293 9.80 -5.55 -0.50
N ASN A 294 9.47 -6.42 0.45
CA ASN A 294 9.99 -7.77 0.46
C ASN A 294 9.01 -8.69 -0.27
N LEU A 295 9.29 -8.98 -1.54
CA LEU A 295 8.50 -9.87 -2.37
C LEU A 295 8.90 -11.31 -2.10
N GLN A 296 7.91 -12.15 -1.82
CA GLN A 296 8.04 -13.58 -1.59
C GLN A 296 7.38 -14.29 -2.75
N ILE A 297 8.07 -15.28 -3.32
CA ILE A 297 7.61 -16.00 -4.51
C ILE A 297 7.67 -17.49 -4.22
N ALA A 298 6.56 -18.18 -4.49
CA ALA A 298 6.50 -19.63 -4.48
C ALA A 298 6.58 -20.15 -5.92
N THR A 299 7.48 -21.11 -6.16
CA THR A 299 7.74 -21.66 -7.48
C THR A 299 7.72 -23.18 -7.47
N ASN A 300 7.35 -23.76 -8.61
CA ASN A 300 7.50 -25.18 -8.92
C ASN A 300 7.87 -25.30 -10.40
N HIS A 301 8.89 -26.10 -10.68
CA HIS A 301 9.51 -26.19 -12.00
C HIS A 301 9.88 -24.79 -12.56
N GLN A 302 9.18 -24.31 -13.58
CA GLN A 302 9.42 -23.02 -14.25
C GLN A 302 8.28 -22.02 -14.02
N PHE A 303 7.36 -22.32 -13.10
CA PHE A 303 6.16 -21.53 -12.87
C PHE A 303 6.18 -20.87 -11.50
N VAL A 304 5.72 -19.62 -11.48
CA VAL A 304 5.34 -18.92 -10.25
C VAL A 304 3.92 -19.33 -9.91
N ILE A 305 3.75 -19.90 -8.72
CA ILE A 305 2.48 -20.45 -8.23
C ILE A 305 1.75 -19.43 -7.36
N ASP A 306 2.47 -18.75 -6.49
CA ASP A 306 1.90 -17.73 -5.61
C ASP A 306 2.96 -16.67 -5.27
N TYR A 307 2.51 -15.52 -4.82
CA TYR A 307 3.38 -14.43 -4.39
C TYR A 307 2.70 -13.58 -3.32
N ASP A 308 3.49 -12.99 -2.44
CA ASP A 308 3.01 -11.97 -1.51
C ASP A 308 4.07 -10.94 -1.18
N ILE A 309 3.64 -9.78 -0.69
CA ILE A 309 4.51 -8.64 -0.43
C ILE A 309 4.48 -8.29 1.07
N PHE A 310 5.65 -8.23 1.68
CA PHE A 310 5.82 -7.96 3.10
C PHE A 310 6.59 -6.66 3.35
N SER A 311 6.23 -6.01 4.45
CA SER A 311 6.97 -4.87 5.00
C SER A 311 8.21 -5.31 5.79
N ASN A 312 8.26 -6.57 6.23
CA ASN A 312 9.37 -7.12 7.00
C ASN A 312 10.65 -7.21 6.16
N PRO A 313 11.76 -6.59 6.61
CA PRO A 313 13.03 -6.67 5.89
C PRO A 313 13.69 -8.06 5.92
N THR A 314 13.32 -8.93 6.85
CA THR A 314 13.93 -10.26 7.03
C THR A 314 12.95 -11.35 6.63
N ASP A 315 13.45 -12.34 5.91
CA ASP A 315 12.67 -13.42 5.31
C ASP A 315 12.14 -14.43 6.37
N THR A 316 12.84 -14.60 7.50
CA THR A 316 12.38 -15.38 8.65
C THR A 316 10.93 -15.14 9.07
N ARG A 317 10.47 -13.88 9.09
CA ARG A 317 9.12 -13.53 9.56
C ARG A 317 8.04 -13.58 8.47
N THR A 318 8.43 -13.77 7.22
CA THR A 318 7.50 -13.75 6.08
C THR A 318 7.00 -15.14 5.71
N LEU A 319 7.77 -16.20 6.00
CA LEU A 319 7.43 -17.58 5.61
C LEU A 319 6.04 -18.01 6.09
N VAL A 320 5.79 -17.98 7.39
CA VAL A 320 4.52 -18.46 7.96
C VAL A 320 3.31 -17.66 7.45
N PRO A 321 3.31 -16.31 7.46
CA PRO A 321 2.25 -15.54 6.85
C PRO A 321 2.03 -15.86 5.37
N PHE A 322 3.12 -16.05 4.60
CA PHE A 322 3.04 -16.37 3.17
C PHE A 322 2.39 -17.74 2.94
N LEU A 323 2.80 -18.76 3.69
CA LEU A 323 2.21 -20.10 3.62
C LEU A 323 0.73 -20.11 4.01
N LYS A 324 0.32 -19.32 5.01
CA LYS A 324 -1.08 -19.21 5.44
C LYS A 324 -1.97 -18.50 4.40
N GLN A 325 -1.41 -17.60 3.61
CA GLN A 325 -2.13 -16.92 2.54
C GLN A 325 -2.33 -17.79 1.28
N MET A 326 -1.42 -18.73 1.05
CA MET A 326 -1.38 -19.54 -0.16
C MET A 326 -2.49 -20.60 -0.18
N ALA A 327 -3.50 -20.40 -1.04
CA ALA A 327 -4.66 -21.29 -1.09
C ALA A 327 -4.35 -22.68 -1.66
N CYS A 328 -3.36 -22.79 -2.55
CA CYS A 328 -2.93 -24.06 -3.15
C CYS A 328 -1.80 -24.75 -2.37
N ARG A 329 -1.53 -24.30 -1.13
CA ARG A 329 -0.41 -24.80 -0.33
C ARG A 329 -0.49 -26.32 -0.10
N GLU A 330 -1.67 -26.83 0.22
CA GLU A 330 -1.91 -28.25 0.52
C GLU A 330 -1.62 -29.18 -0.66
N MET A 331 -1.47 -28.65 -1.88
CA MET A 331 -1.10 -29.43 -3.05
C MET A 331 0.35 -29.92 -3.04
N PHE A 332 1.20 -29.39 -2.16
CA PHE A 332 2.64 -29.69 -2.13
C PHE A 332 3.05 -30.39 -0.85
N GLU A 333 3.79 -31.49 -0.94
CA GLU A 333 4.21 -32.26 0.24
C GLU A 333 5.39 -31.58 0.98
N THR A 334 6.39 -31.13 0.23
CA THR A 334 7.65 -30.60 0.77
C THR A 334 7.73 -29.09 0.57
N ILE A 335 8.22 -28.36 1.57
CA ILE A 335 8.60 -26.94 1.42
C ILE A 335 10.12 -26.83 1.43
N VAL A 336 10.64 -26.18 0.40
CA VAL A 336 12.05 -25.85 0.25
C VAL A 336 12.18 -24.33 0.27
N ALA A 337 12.99 -23.80 1.17
CA ALA A 337 13.23 -22.37 1.30
C ALA A 337 14.70 -22.13 1.64
N ASP A 338 15.24 -20.94 1.38
CA ASP A 338 16.63 -20.65 1.72
C ASP A 338 16.90 -20.62 3.24
N ALA A 339 18.17 -20.69 3.64
CA ALA A 339 18.56 -20.56 5.05
C ALA A 339 18.18 -19.21 5.69
N GLY A 340 17.85 -18.19 4.89
CA GLY A 340 17.33 -16.90 5.37
C GLY A 340 15.96 -17.00 6.04
N TYR A 341 15.23 -18.09 5.81
CA TYR A 341 13.96 -18.41 6.48
C TYR A 341 14.13 -19.25 7.73
N GLU A 342 15.35 -19.64 8.10
CA GLU A 342 15.59 -20.54 9.21
C GLU A 342 15.23 -19.89 10.56
N SER A 343 14.31 -20.51 11.32
CA SER A 343 14.06 -20.18 12.72
C SER A 343 13.33 -21.32 13.42
N GLU A 344 13.56 -21.49 14.72
CA GLU A 344 12.87 -22.50 15.55
C GLU A 344 11.34 -22.38 15.45
N TYR A 345 10.84 -21.14 15.43
CA TYR A 345 9.43 -20.84 15.21
C TYR A 345 8.91 -21.39 13.87
N ASN A 346 9.65 -21.16 12.78
CA ASN A 346 9.25 -21.65 11.46
C ASN A 346 9.27 -23.19 11.41
N TYR A 347 10.30 -23.84 11.95
CA TYR A 347 10.34 -25.31 12.02
C TYR A 347 9.14 -25.88 12.77
N THR A 348 8.84 -25.33 13.95
CA THR A 348 7.71 -25.78 14.79
C THR A 348 6.40 -25.67 14.01
N ILE A 349 6.15 -24.53 13.38
CA ILE A 349 4.92 -24.32 12.59
C ILE A 349 4.87 -25.25 11.36
N LEU A 350 5.98 -25.46 10.67
CA LEU A 350 6.03 -26.35 9.49
C LEU A 350 5.73 -27.82 9.83
N ILE A 351 6.15 -28.26 11.01
CA ILE A 351 5.92 -29.62 11.52
C ILE A 351 4.49 -29.73 12.08
N ASP A 352 4.12 -28.83 12.99
CA ASP A 352 2.89 -28.94 13.79
C ASP A 352 1.63 -28.53 13.02
N GLU A 353 1.70 -27.45 12.24
CA GLU A 353 0.53 -26.92 11.50
C GLU A 353 0.46 -27.44 10.07
N PHE A 354 1.60 -27.64 9.41
CA PHE A 354 1.64 -27.92 7.96
C PHE A 354 2.00 -29.37 7.61
N ASN A 355 2.34 -30.23 8.58
CA ASN A 355 2.75 -31.64 8.36
C ASN A 355 3.77 -31.81 7.21
N SER A 356 4.61 -30.82 6.99
CA SER A 356 5.45 -30.75 5.79
C SER A 356 6.91 -30.97 6.13
N ILE A 357 7.61 -31.73 5.28
CA ILE A 357 9.05 -31.92 5.41
C ILE A 357 9.71 -30.62 4.96
N SER A 358 10.49 -30.01 5.85
CA SER A 358 11.28 -28.83 5.55
C SER A 358 12.68 -29.23 5.12
N ARG A 359 13.16 -28.65 4.01
CA ARG A 359 14.57 -28.70 3.60
C ARG A 359 15.05 -27.29 3.32
N TYR A 360 16.02 -26.82 4.10
CA TYR A 360 16.68 -25.53 3.92
C TYR A 360 17.94 -25.65 3.08
#